data_AF-A0A8H2Y455-F1
#
_entry.id   AF-A0A8H2Y455-F1
#
_cell.length_a   1.000
_cell.length_b   1.000
_cell.length_c   1.000
_cell.angle_alpha   90.00
_cell.angle_beta   90.00
_cell.angle_gamma   90.00
#
_symmetry.space_group_name_H-M   'P 1'
#
loop_
_entity.id
_entity.type
_entity.pdbx_description
1 polymer ?
#
loop_
_entity_poly.entity_id
_entity_poly.type
_entity_poly.pdbx_seq_one_letter_code
_entity_poly.pdbx_strand_id
1 'polypeptide(L)'
;MSDNTQTAWVSRPVGGIPVSADLAPSIVFAVLYALLLPNIIYNFFFRKPRAWNAIQIGTLLFAVERIAWCIIRAVQASHPANRASGGQMNYIQATVGLGFIGISSDAIKLLRCLLVNTTLPEKGASKDRRTPRRYYRYSCYVFELAFLASTIPGIVASSSYSAARFDQARADANLSLLNASASIVLAFQVITIVVSLLAAFKVKEIDRTRCFELAALTLLLILVPIYRLCVIHIRTINVFEPLSTSARAVFYIIHLVPEWLCVSVLLSTNVRERFRTGRWGDYEMSETPRDKRLEKSAAQDGSTEGQLDASQAV
;
A
#
# COMPACT_ATOMS: atom_id res chain seq x y z
N MET A 1 39.54 5.87 -11.10
CA MET A 1 38.15 6.29 -10.80
C MET A 1 38.06 7.73 -11.23
N SER A 2 37.34 8.08 -12.31
CA SER A 2 37.21 9.51 -12.64
C SER A 2 36.33 10.15 -11.59
N ASP A 3 36.87 11.19 -10.95
CA ASP A 3 36.14 12.06 -10.03
C ASP A 3 35.05 12.79 -10.80
N ASN A 4 33.90 12.14 -11.00
CA ASN A 4 32.69 12.82 -11.40
C ASN A 4 32.20 13.59 -10.18
N THR A 5 32.77 14.77 -9.98
CA THR A 5 32.34 15.72 -8.95
C THR A 5 30.88 16.06 -9.22
N GLN A 6 30.04 15.95 -8.19
CA GLN A 6 28.64 16.32 -8.30
C GLN A 6 28.54 17.82 -8.62
N THR A 7 27.83 18.16 -9.69
CA THR A 7 27.70 19.54 -10.20
C THR A 7 26.31 20.12 -9.99
N ALA A 8 25.28 19.27 -9.80
CA ALA A 8 23.90 19.70 -9.68
C ALA A 8 23.37 19.66 -8.24
N TRP A 9 22.49 20.60 -7.93
CA TRP A 9 21.70 20.64 -6.70
C TRP A 9 20.49 19.72 -6.84
N VAL A 10 20.56 18.55 -6.20
CA VAL A 10 19.49 17.54 -6.22
C VAL A 10 18.78 17.53 -4.87
N SER A 11 17.53 17.04 -4.85
CA SER A 11 16.84 16.70 -3.61
C SER A 11 17.67 15.73 -2.79
N ARG A 12 17.76 15.95 -1.47
CA ARG A 12 18.41 15.01 -0.57
C ARG A 12 17.71 13.65 -0.65
N PRO A 13 18.46 12.53 -0.67
CA PRO A 13 17.87 11.20 -0.66
C PRO A 13 16.99 11.05 0.57
N VAL A 14 15.79 10.48 0.41
CA VAL A 14 14.89 10.23 1.54
C VAL A 14 15.55 9.23 2.50
N GLY A 15 15.69 9.61 3.76
CA GLY A 15 16.43 8.86 4.78
C GLY A 15 17.95 8.99 4.68
N GLY A 16 18.48 9.68 3.67
CA GLY A 16 19.91 9.92 3.50
C GLY A 16 20.72 8.68 3.14
N ILE A 17 22.02 8.89 2.96
CA ILE A 17 22.98 7.81 2.76
C ILE A 17 23.17 6.98 4.03
N PRO A 18 23.25 5.64 3.92
CA PRO A 18 23.38 4.80 5.11
C PRO A 18 24.76 4.95 5.75
N VAL A 19 24.79 5.21 7.05
CA VAL A 19 26.02 5.27 7.86
C VAL A 19 26.05 4.16 8.90
N SER A 20 27.17 3.97 9.61
CA SER A 20 27.32 2.90 10.61
C SER A 20 26.20 2.89 11.66
N ALA A 21 25.73 4.06 12.07
CA ALA A 21 24.62 4.20 13.01
C ALA A 21 23.24 3.77 12.45
N ASP A 22 23.11 3.55 11.14
CA ASP A 22 21.89 3.01 10.51
C ASP A 22 21.88 1.47 10.46
N LEU A 23 22.99 0.81 10.81
CA LEU A 23 23.11 -0.64 10.78
C LEU A 23 22.09 -1.32 11.70
N ALA A 24 22.07 -0.92 12.97
CA ALA A 24 21.17 -1.48 13.98
C ALA A 24 19.68 -1.29 13.61
N PRO A 25 19.18 -0.07 13.32
CA PRO A 25 17.77 0.09 12.97
C PRO A 25 17.40 -0.67 11.68
N SER A 26 18.27 -0.71 10.67
CA SER A 26 17.99 -1.48 9.44
C SER A 26 17.86 -2.99 9.70
N ILE A 27 18.70 -3.58 10.57
CA ILE A 27 18.57 -4.99 10.94
C ILE A 27 17.28 -5.23 11.72
N VAL A 28 16.95 -4.36 12.68
CA VAL A 28 15.72 -4.46 13.48
C VAL A 28 14.49 -4.46 12.58
N PHE A 29 14.38 -3.50 11.65
CA PHE A 29 13.25 -3.45 10.72
C PHE A 29 13.22 -4.64 9.77
N ALA A 30 14.37 -5.12 9.28
CA ALA A 30 14.42 -6.34 8.45
C ALA A 30 13.82 -7.55 9.19
N VAL A 31 14.19 -7.73 10.47
CA VAL A 31 13.65 -8.80 11.32
C VAL A 31 12.15 -8.58 11.57
N LEU A 32 11.73 -7.36 11.88
CA LEU A 32 10.32 -7.05 12.13
C LEU A 32 9.43 -7.32 10.91
N TYR A 33 9.88 -7.04 9.69
CA TYR A 33 9.14 -7.41 8.47
C TYR A 33 9.21 -8.92 8.20
N ALA A 34 10.37 -9.55 8.43
CA ALA A 34 10.53 -10.99 8.24
C ALA A 34 9.62 -11.80 9.18
N LEU A 35 9.41 -11.36 10.42
CA LEU A 35 8.50 -11.98 11.38
C LEU A 35 7.02 -11.93 10.95
N LEU A 36 6.65 -11.05 10.00
CA LEU A 36 5.30 -11.04 9.42
C LEU A 36 5.11 -12.15 8.38
N LEU A 37 6.19 -12.63 7.73
CA LEU A 37 6.10 -13.64 6.67
C LEU A 37 5.58 -15.01 7.15
N PRO A 38 6.01 -15.55 8.32
CA PRO A 38 5.45 -16.81 8.83
C PRO A 38 3.93 -16.79 8.99
N ASN A 39 3.35 -15.67 9.44
CA ASN A 39 1.89 -15.54 9.54
C ASN A 39 1.22 -15.64 8.17
N ILE A 40 1.83 -15.06 7.14
CA ILE A 40 1.32 -15.12 5.77
C ILE A 40 1.44 -16.55 5.22
N ILE A 41 2.60 -17.18 5.38
CA ILE A 41 2.86 -18.55 4.94
C ILE A 41 1.88 -19.50 5.65
N TYR A 42 1.69 -19.34 6.96
CA TYR A 42 0.75 -20.12 7.74
C TYR A 42 -0.70 -19.95 7.28
N ASN A 43 -1.13 -18.71 7.03
CA ASN A 43 -2.45 -18.39 6.50
C ASN A 43 -2.64 -18.88 5.05
N PHE A 44 -1.57 -18.93 4.25
CA PHE A 44 -1.61 -19.36 2.86
C PHE A 44 -1.67 -20.88 2.73
N PHE A 45 -0.86 -21.62 3.50
CA PHE A 45 -0.65 -23.05 3.32
C PHE A 45 -1.44 -23.94 4.31
N PHE A 46 -1.61 -23.53 5.58
CA PHE A 46 -1.95 -24.50 6.63
C PHE A 46 -3.36 -24.38 7.22
N ARG A 47 -3.91 -23.17 7.45
CA ARG A 47 -5.11 -23.06 8.33
C ARG A 47 -6.48 -23.10 7.65
N LYS A 48 -6.55 -22.92 6.33
CA LYS A 48 -7.71 -23.07 5.41
C LYS A 48 -7.47 -22.10 4.23
N PRO A 49 -7.63 -22.49 2.94
CA PRO A 49 -7.54 -21.59 1.77
C PRO A 49 -8.62 -20.49 1.72
N ARG A 50 -9.32 -20.23 2.84
CA ARG A 50 -10.40 -19.26 3.00
C ARG A 50 -9.96 -17.93 3.63
N ALA A 51 -8.78 -17.80 4.23
CA ALA A 51 -8.32 -16.53 4.82
C ALA A 51 -7.57 -15.63 3.82
N TRP A 52 -7.05 -16.20 2.73
CA TRP A 52 -6.30 -15.45 1.73
C TRP A 52 -7.20 -14.55 0.87
N ASN A 53 -6.76 -13.32 0.68
CA ASN A 53 -7.41 -12.32 -0.15
C ASN A 53 -6.39 -11.73 -1.13
N ALA A 54 -6.70 -11.77 -2.42
CA ALA A 54 -5.85 -11.21 -3.48
C ALA A 54 -5.59 -9.70 -3.29
N ILE A 55 -6.46 -9.00 -2.55
CA ILE A 55 -6.23 -7.59 -2.18
C ILE A 55 -4.89 -7.42 -1.44
N GLN A 56 -4.47 -8.37 -0.60
CA GLN A 56 -3.25 -8.23 0.22
C GLN A 56 -1.94 -8.53 -0.55
N ILE A 57 -2.00 -8.88 -1.84
CA ILE A 57 -0.79 -9.18 -2.64
C ILE A 57 0.13 -7.95 -2.69
N GLY A 58 -0.42 -6.74 -2.84
CA GLY A 58 0.36 -5.50 -2.85
C GLY A 58 1.12 -5.32 -1.54
N THR A 59 0.43 -5.44 -0.41
CA THR A 59 1.01 -5.38 0.94
C THR A 59 2.07 -6.46 1.18
N LEU A 60 1.88 -7.68 0.66
CA LEU A 60 2.88 -8.76 0.76
C LEU A 60 4.15 -8.45 -0.05
N LEU A 61 4.00 -8.09 -1.33
CA LEU A 61 5.13 -7.71 -2.17
C LEU A 61 5.90 -6.56 -1.56
N PHE A 62 5.17 -5.60 -0.98
CA PHE A 62 5.75 -4.48 -0.25
C PHE A 62 6.54 -4.93 0.99
N ALA A 63 6.02 -5.85 1.80
CA ALA A 63 6.76 -6.35 2.97
C ALA A 63 8.06 -7.07 2.56
N VAL A 64 8.03 -7.87 1.49
CA VAL A 64 9.22 -8.55 0.95
C VAL A 64 10.23 -7.54 0.41
N GLU A 65 9.76 -6.54 -0.34
CA GLU A 65 10.57 -5.43 -0.83
C GLU A 65 11.27 -4.70 0.32
N ARG A 66 10.54 -4.37 1.40
CA ARG A 66 11.12 -3.69 2.57
C ARG A 66 12.19 -4.49 3.29
N ILE A 67 12.12 -5.83 3.27
CA ILE A 67 13.21 -6.68 3.78
C ILE A 67 14.47 -6.51 2.92
N ALA A 68 14.34 -6.61 1.60
CA ALA A 68 15.47 -6.41 0.68
C ALA A 68 16.07 -5.00 0.83
N TRP A 69 15.23 -3.98 0.93
CA TRP A 69 15.65 -2.60 1.17
C TRP A 69 16.44 -2.46 2.48
N CYS A 70 15.94 -3.02 3.58
CA CYS A 70 16.62 -2.96 4.87
C CYS A 70 17.97 -3.69 4.85
N ILE A 71 18.06 -4.84 4.16
CA ILE A 71 19.32 -5.58 4.00
C ILE A 71 20.33 -4.76 3.19
N ILE A 72 19.94 -4.19 2.04
CA ILE A 72 20.83 -3.35 1.23
C ILE A 72 21.31 -2.15 2.06
N ARG A 73 20.42 -1.51 2.83
CA ARG A 73 20.76 -0.40 3.70
C ARG A 73 21.76 -0.79 4.79
N ALA A 74 21.61 -1.96 5.42
CA ALA A 74 22.55 -2.51 6.40
C ALA A 74 23.92 -2.84 5.78
N VAL A 75 23.95 -3.38 4.56
CA VAL A 75 25.19 -3.64 3.81
C VAL A 75 25.90 -2.33 3.47
N GLN A 76 25.18 -1.29 3.05
CA GLN A 76 25.77 0.03 2.78
C GLN A 76 26.25 0.74 4.06
N ALA A 77 25.60 0.49 5.20
CA ALA A 77 26.04 0.99 6.49
C ALA A 77 27.39 0.39 6.91
N SER A 78 27.57 -0.92 6.70
CA SER A 78 28.80 -1.67 7.04
C SER A 78 29.94 -1.51 6.03
N HIS A 79 29.63 -1.34 4.73
CA HIS A 79 30.60 -1.26 3.65
C HIS A 79 30.47 0.07 2.88
N PRO A 80 31.24 1.11 3.25
CA PRO A 80 31.15 2.44 2.63
C PRO A 80 31.34 2.46 1.12
N ALA A 81 32.14 1.53 0.57
CA ALA A 81 32.37 1.41 -0.87
C ALA A 81 31.08 1.18 -1.68
N ASN A 82 30.08 0.53 -1.08
CA ASN A 82 28.81 0.23 -1.74
C ASN A 82 27.86 1.44 -1.79
N ARG A 83 28.11 2.49 -0.99
CA ARG A 83 27.26 3.70 -0.95
C ARG A 83 27.29 4.49 -2.26
N ALA A 84 28.39 4.41 -2.99
CA ALA A 84 28.58 5.12 -4.26
C ALA A 84 27.89 4.44 -5.46
N SER A 85 27.30 3.26 -5.27
CA SER A 85 26.62 2.54 -6.35
C SER A 85 25.35 3.29 -6.78
N GLY A 86 25.39 3.88 -7.97
CA GLY A 86 24.25 4.62 -8.55
C GLY A 86 22.99 3.75 -8.68
N GLY A 87 23.15 2.48 -9.02
CA GLY A 87 22.03 1.52 -9.13
C GLY A 87 21.36 1.25 -7.78
N GLN A 88 22.14 1.04 -6.71
CA GLN A 88 21.58 0.85 -5.37
C GLN A 88 20.92 2.13 -4.84
N MET A 89 21.49 3.30 -5.11
CA MET A 89 20.86 4.59 -4.77
C MET A 89 19.49 4.74 -5.46
N ASN A 90 19.43 4.49 -6.77
CA ASN A 90 18.19 4.56 -7.54
C ASN A 90 17.14 3.58 -7.00
N TYR A 91 17.55 2.34 -6.71
CA TYR A 91 16.66 1.33 -6.14
C TYR A 91 16.10 1.77 -4.78
N ILE A 92 16.95 2.23 -3.86
CA ILE A 92 16.55 2.70 -2.52
C ILE A 92 15.58 3.87 -2.62
N GLN A 93 15.84 4.84 -3.50
CA GLN A 93 14.96 6.00 -3.65
C GLN A 93 13.62 5.63 -4.30
N ALA A 94 13.63 4.72 -5.28
CA ALA A 94 12.42 4.26 -5.96
C ALA A 94 11.49 3.53 -4.98
N THR A 95 12.04 2.57 -4.25
CA THR A 95 11.29 1.76 -3.29
C THR A 95 10.77 2.54 -2.11
N VAL A 96 11.55 3.47 -1.56
CA VAL A 96 11.10 4.40 -0.50
C VAL A 96 9.99 5.31 -1.02
N GLY A 97 10.10 5.77 -2.27
CA GLY A 97 9.07 6.61 -2.89
C GLY A 97 7.76 5.88 -3.25
N LEU A 98 7.81 4.57 -3.46
CA LEU A 98 6.68 3.76 -3.92
C LEU A 98 6.00 2.94 -2.84
N GLY A 99 6.70 2.69 -1.74
CA GLY A 99 6.30 1.68 -0.77
C GLY A 99 4.88 1.81 -0.23
N PHE A 100 4.59 2.97 0.35
CA PHE A 100 3.27 3.30 0.89
C PHE A 100 2.14 3.38 -0.15
N ILE A 101 2.45 3.46 -1.45
CA ILE A 101 1.45 3.53 -2.51
C ILE A 101 0.72 2.19 -2.63
N GLY A 102 1.44 1.07 -2.54
CA GLY A 102 0.84 -0.27 -2.58
C GLY A 102 -0.20 -0.46 -1.47
N ILE A 103 0.15 -0.07 -0.23
CA ILE A 103 -0.75 -0.17 0.92
C ILE A 103 -1.98 0.74 0.74
N SER A 104 -1.78 1.94 0.20
CA SER A 104 -2.86 2.89 -0.04
C SER A 104 -3.83 2.40 -1.13
N SER A 105 -3.32 1.74 -2.17
CA SER A 105 -4.14 1.06 -3.19
C SER A 105 -4.99 -0.05 -2.54
N ASP A 106 -4.40 -0.83 -1.64
CA ASP A 106 -5.12 -1.88 -0.92
C ASP A 106 -6.24 -1.29 -0.03
N ALA A 107 -6.02 -0.13 0.60
CA ALA A 107 -7.05 0.57 1.36
C ALA A 107 -8.26 0.96 0.50
N ILE A 108 -8.06 1.41 -0.75
CA ILE A 108 -9.13 1.74 -1.69
C ILE A 108 -9.93 0.49 -2.07
N LYS A 109 -9.27 -0.65 -2.30
CA LYS A 109 -9.95 -1.92 -2.60
C LYS A 109 -10.81 -2.39 -1.41
N LEU A 110 -10.33 -2.19 -0.19
CA LEU A 110 -11.10 -2.49 1.02
C LEU A 110 -12.29 -1.54 1.18
N LEU A 111 -12.11 -0.24 0.92
CA LEU A 111 -13.20 0.74 0.91
C LEU A 111 -14.28 0.36 -0.11
N ARG A 112 -13.88 -0.04 -1.32
CA ARG A 112 -14.80 -0.54 -2.36
C ARG A 112 -15.64 -1.70 -1.84
N CYS A 113 -15.02 -2.69 -1.22
CA CYS A 113 -15.72 -3.84 -0.67
C CYS A 113 -16.71 -3.42 0.43
N LEU A 114 -16.33 -2.52 1.33
CA LEU A 114 -17.22 -2.00 2.38
C LEU A 114 -18.44 -1.30 1.78
N LEU A 115 -18.23 -0.40 0.81
CA LEU A 115 -19.32 0.34 0.15
C LEU A 115 -20.25 -0.60 -0.62
N VAL A 116 -19.71 -1.54 -1.39
CA VAL A 116 -20.53 -2.49 -2.16
C VAL A 116 -21.32 -3.43 -1.26
N ASN A 117 -20.76 -3.88 -0.13
CA ASN A 117 -21.48 -4.73 0.82
C ASN A 117 -22.76 -4.07 1.35
N THR A 118 -22.84 -2.74 1.41
CA THR A 118 -24.07 -2.02 1.81
C THR A 118 -25.20 -2.07 0.78
N THR A 119 -24.91 -2.55 -0.43
CA THR A 119 -25.88 -2.60 -1.54
C THR A 119 -26.39 -4.02 -1.83
N LEU A 120 -25.84 -5.03 -1.17
CA LEU A 120 -26.11 -6.45 -1.44
C LEU A 120 -27.05 -7.03 -0.37
N PRO A 121 -28.23 -7.56 -0.75
CA PRO A 121 -29.16 -8.19 0.18
C PRO A 121 -28.52 -9.35 0.95
N GLU A 122 -27.73 -10.19 0.26
CA GLU A 122 -27.00 -11.31 0.86
C GLU A 122 -25.94 -10.90 1.90
N LYS A 123 -25.66 -9.60 2.03
CA LYS A 123 -24.74 -9.02 3.02
C LYS A 123 -25.46 -8.18 4.08
N GLY A 124 -26.80 -8.19 4.08
CA GLY A 124 -27.63 -7.48 5.06
C GLY A 124 -28.18 -6.14 4.59
N ALA A 125 -28.10 -5.81 3.30
CA ALA A 125 -28.78 -4.63 2.76
C ALA A 125 -30.30 -4.83 2.73
N SER A 126 -31.06 -3.76 3.02
CA SER A 126 -32.53 -3.82 3.05
C SER A 126 -33.17 -4.12 1.68
N LYS A 127 -32.52 -3.67 0.59
CA LYS A 127 -32.97 -3.86 -0.80
C LYS A 127 -31.76 -3.99 -1.72
N ASP A 128 -31.90 -4.72 -2.84
CA ASP A 128 -30.85 -4.78 -3.86
C ASP A 128 -30.71 -3.41 -4.54
N ARG A 129 -29.54 -2.77 -4.40
CA ARG A 129 -29.27 -1.43 -4.96
C ARG A 129 -28.22 -1.52 -6.06
N ARG A 130 -28.66 -1.88 -7.27
CA ARG A 130 -27.78 -2.10 -8.43
C ARG A 130 -27.07 -0.83 -8.91
N THR A 131 -27.77 0.29 -9.04
CA THR A 131 -27.19 1.54 -9.56
C THR A 131 -26.09 2.11 -8.66
N PRO A 132 -26.29 2.26 -7.33
CA PRO A 132 -25.23 2.69 -6.43
C PRO A 132 -24.03 1.73 -6.40
N ARG A 133 -24.27 0.42 -6.46
CA ARG A 133 -23.21 -0.60 -6.52
C ARG A 133 -22.26 -0.37 -7.70
N ARG A 134 -22.83 -0.18 -8.89
CA ARG A 134 -22.04 0.09 -10.11
C ARG A 134 -21.23 1.37 -9.98
N TYR A 135 -21.81 2.42 -9.40
CA TYR A 135 -21.09 3.67 -9.15
C TYR A 135 -19.93 3.48 -8.16
N TYR A 136 -20.14 2.80 -7.03
CA TYR A 136 -19.06 2.53 -6.06
C TYR A 136 -17.92 1.72 -6.68
N ARG A 137 -18.23 0.69 -7.47
CA ARG A 137 -17.22 -0.11 -8.17
C ARG A 137 -16.42 0.74 -9.16
N TYR A 138 -17.12 1.48 -10.02
CA TYR A 138 -16.48 2.29 -11.05
C TYR A 138 -15.64 3.40 -10.46
N SER A 139 -16.18 4.17 -9.50
CA SER A 139 -15.47 5.26 -8.85
C SER A 139 -14.22 4.77 -8.10
N CYS A 140 -14.33 3.68 -7.34
CA CYS A 140 -13.15 3.12 -6.65
C CYS A 140 -12.13 2.55 -7.64
N TYR A 141 -12.56 1.95 -8.75
CA TYR A 141 -11.65 1.43 -9.78
C TYR A 141 -10.90 2.54 -10.50
N VAL A 142 -11.59 3.61 -10.92
CA VAL A 142 -10.95 4.80 -11.51
C VAL A 142 -9.97 5.43 -10.52
N PHE A 143 -10.36 5.51 -9.24
CA PHE A 143 -9.52 6.05 -8.18
C PHE A 143 -8.27 5.19 -7.94
N GLU A 144 -8.42 3.86 -7.93
CA GLU A 144 -7.31 2.91 -7.86
C GLU A 144 -6.35 3.07 -9.05
N LEU A 145 -6.86 3.19 -10.28
CA LEU A 145 -6.04 3.42 -11.47
C LEU A 145 -5.30 4.76 -11.42
N ALA A 146 -5.96 5.83 -10.95
CA ALA A 146 -5.31 7.12 -10.76
C ALA A 146 -4.18 7.04 -9.73
N PHE A 147 -4.40 6.26 -8.66
CA PHE A 147 -3.38 6.00 -7.64
C PHE A 147 -2.17 5.26 -8.23
N LEU A 148 -2.41 4.23 -9.05
CA LEU A 148 -1.34 3.50 -9.74
C LEU A 148 -0.63 4.39 -10.77
N ALA A 149 -1.35 5.23 -11.52
CA ALA A 149 -0.75 6.16 -12.47
C ALA A 149 0.18 7.17 -11.78
N SER A 150 -0.13 7.58 -10.54
CA SER A 150 0.72 8.48 -9.75
C SER A 150 2.09 7.90 -9.39
N THR A 151 2.27 6.57 -9.49
CA THR A 151 3.57 5.91 -9.26
C THR A 151 4.56 6.18 -10.40
N ILE A 152 4.07 6.39 -11.63
CA ILE A 152 4.90 6.48 -12.83
C ILE A 152 5.89 7.64 -12.75
N PRO A 153 5.49 8.88 -12.43
CA PRO A 153 6.43 9.99 -12.24
C PRO A 153 7.46 9.69 -11.15
N GLY A 154 7.02 9.05 -10.05
CA GLY A 154 7.91 8.67 -8.94
C GLY A 154 8.98 7.66 -9.34
N ILE A 155 8.63 6.65 -10.15
CA ILE A 155 9.57 5.65 -10.69
C ILE A 155 10.59 6.31 -11.61
N VAL A 156 10.12 7.10 -12.59
CA VAL A 156 10.99 7.76 -13.58
C VAL A 156 11.97 8.72 -12.91
N ALA A 157 11.47 9.48 -11.94
CA ALA A 157 12.29 10.37 -11.14
C ALA A 157 13.37 9.59 -10.35
N SER A 158 12.95 8.56 -9.61
CA SER A 158 13.86 7.81 -8.75
C SER A 158 14.89 6.99 -9.53
N SER A 159 14.53 6.45 -10.70
CA SER A 159 15.45 5.70 -11.56
C SER A 159 16.50 6.58 -12.24
N SER A 160 16.20 7.87 -12.41
CA SER A 160 17.13 8.86 -12.97
C SER A 160 17.91 9.64 -11.89
N TYR A 161 17.68 9.37 -10.60
CA TYR A 161 18.26 10.11 -9.48
C TYR A 161 19.79 10.19 -9.53
N SER A 162 20.47 9.07 -9.75
CA SER A 162 21.94 9.03 -9.79
C SER A 162 22.53 9.83 -10.96
N ALA A 163 21.83 9.91 -12.08
CA ALA A 163 22.21 10.69 -13.26
C ALA A 163 21.88 12.18 -13.09
N ALA A 164 20.79 12.51 -12.38
CA ALA A 164 20.37 13.88 -12.09
C ALA A 164 21.41 14.67 -11.27
N ARG A 165 22.35 13.99 -10.59
CA ARG A 165 23.44 14.62 -9.82
C ARG A 165 24.44 15.41 -10.69
N PHE A 166 24.49 15.15 -11.99
CA PHE A 166 25.49 15.74 -12.87
C PHE A 166 24.91 16.80 -13.83
N ASP A 167 23.60 17.03 -13.80
CA ASP A 167 22.89 17.93 -14.71
C ASP A 167 21.75 18.65 -13.97
N GLN A 168 21.85 19.97 -13.87
CA GLN A 168 20.89 20.79 -13.13
C GLN A 168 19.49 20.75 -13.75
N ALA A 169 19.38 20.72 -15.08
CA ALA A 169 18.07 20.66 -15.75
C ALA A 169 17.36 19.33 -15.44
N ARG A 170 18.12 18.22 -15.42
CA ARG A 170 17.60 16.91 -14.99
C ARG A 170 17.26 16.89 -13.51
N ALA A 171 18.04 17.54 -12.66
CA ALA A 171 17.75 17.66 -11.23
C ALA A 171 16.43 18.38 -10.95
N ASP A 172 16.17 19.49 -11.65
CA ASP A 172 14.94 20.26 -11.51
C ASP A 172 13.71 19.50 -12.05
N ALA A 173 13.85 18.83 -13.20
CA ALA A 173 12.81 17.96 -13.73
C ALA A 173 12.50 16.79 -12.77
N ASN A 174 13.55 16.17 -12.22
CA ASN A 174 13.44 15.09 -11.24
C ASN A 174 12.68 15.55 -9.98
N LEU A 175 13.03 16.72 -9.44
CA LEU A 175 12.33 17.30 -8.30
C LEU A 175 10.84 17.50 -8.60
N SER A 176 10.50 18.05 -9.77
CA SER A 176 9.11 18.28 -10.17
C SER A 176 8.30 16.98 -10.21
N LEU A 177 8.87 15.92 -10.78
CA LEU A 177 8.23 14.59 -10.85
C LEU A 177 8.06 13.97 -9.46
N LEU A 178 9.06 14.07 -8.58
CA LEU A 178 8.97 13.59 -7.20
C LEU A 178 7.86 14.33 -6.44
N ASN A 179 7.83 15.65 -6.56
CA ASN A 179 6.83 16.50 -5.90
C ASN A 179 5.40 16.20 -6.40
N ALA A 180 5.23 16.08 -7.72
CA ALA A 180 3.95 15.72 -8.32
C ALA A 180 3.45 14.35 -7.83
N SER A 181 4.33 13.33 -7.84
CA SER A 181 3.96 11.99 -7.37
C SER A 181 3.53 11.98 -5.91
N ALA A 182 4.31 12.60 -5.01
CA ALA A 182 4.01 12.60 -3.58
C ALA A 182 2.77 13.44 -3.24
N SER A 183 2.55 14.55 -3.94
CA SER A 183 1.38 15.42 -3.75
C SER A 183 0.07 14.74 -4.19
N ILE A 184 0.08 14.05 -5.34
CA ILE A 184 -1.10 13.31 -5.83
C ILE A 184 -1.47 12.20 -4.84
N VAL A 185 -0.48 11.44 -4.38
CA VAL A 185 -0.71 10.36 -3.40
C VAL A 185 -1.28 10.90 -2.09
N LEU A 186 -0.71 12.01 -1.57
CA LEU A 186 -1.21 12.67 -0.37
C LEU A 186 -2.69 13.10 -0.55
N ALA A 187 -3.01 13.77 -1.65
CA ALA A 187 -4.37 14.20 -1.94
C ALA A 187 -5.34 13.01 -1.99
N PHE A 188 -4.95 11.90 -2.61
CA PHE A 188 -5.78 10.70 -2.68
C PHE A 188 -5.93 9.98 -1.33
N GLN A 189 -4.90 9.98 -0.49
CA GLN A 189 -5.03 9.47 0.89
C GLN A 189 -6.01 10.31 1.70
N VAL A 190 -5.95 11.65 1.60
CA VAL A 190 -6.92 12.55 2.25
C VAL A 190 -8.34 12.25 1.77
N ILE A 191 -8.55 12.11 0.46
CA ILE A 191 -9.85 11.73 -0.10
C ILE A 191 -10.32 10.38 0.45
N THR A 192 -9.43 9.39 0.54
CA THR A 192 -9.76 8.06 1.10
C THR A 192 -10.23 8.16 2.55
N ILE A 193 -9.55 8.98 3.37
CA ILE A 193 -9.95 9.24 4.76
C ILE A 193 -11.32 9.91 4.80
N VAL A 194 -11.52 10.99 4.05
CA VAL A 194 -12.77 11.74 4.02
C VAL A 194 -13.93 10.85 3.57
N VAL A 195 -13.76 10.08 2.49
CA VAL A 195 -14.81 9.15 2.00
C VAL A 195 -15.09 8.06 3.04
N SER A 196 -14.07 7.50 3.70
CA SER A 196 -14.26 6.49 4.74
C SER A 196 -15.05 7.04 5.94
N LEU A 197 -14.75 8.27 6.37
CA LEU A 197 -15.48 8.95 7.45
C LEU A 197 -16.91 9.30 7.03
N LEU A 198 -17.10 9.90 5.85
CA LEU A 198 -18.42 10.24 5.32
C LEU A 198 -19.28 8.97 5.17
N ALA A 199 -18.71 7.86 4.70
CA ALA A 199 -19.40 6.60 4.62
C ALA A 199 -19.86 6.12 6.01
N ALA A 200 -18.99 6.18 7.02
CA ALA A 200 -19.33 5.80 8.39
C ALA A 200 -20.51 6.61 8.98
N PHE A 201 -20.59 7.90 8.67
CA PHE A 201 -21.65 8.77 9.20
C PHE A 201 -22.95 8.77 8.36
N LYS A 202 -22.85 8.67 7.04
CA LYS A 202 -24.01 8.83 6.13
C LYS A 202 -24.66 7.52 5.71
N VAL A 203 -23.91 6.41 5.64
CA VAL A 203 -24.44 5.13 5.17
C VAL A 203 -24.91 4.31 6.37
N LYS A 204 -26.22 4.10 6.50
CA LYS A 204 -26.81 3.40 7.66
C LYS A 204 -26.45 1.91 7.71
N GLU A 205 -26.30 1.28 6.55
CA GLU A 205 -26.07 -0.17 6.40
C GLU A 205 -24.57 -0.55 6.48
N ILE A 206 -23.67 0.42 6.70
CA ILE A 206 -22.23 0.17 6.73
C ILE A 206 -21.75 -0.22 8.14
N ASP A 207 -20.73 -1.08 8.20
CA ASP A 207 -20.00 -1.34 9.43
C ASP A 207 -19.06 -0.17 9.75
N ARG A 208 -19.54 0.73 10.62
CA ARG A 208 -18.82 1.95 11.01
C ARG A 208 -17.44 1.68 11.58
N THR A 209 -17.28 0.59 12.33
CA THR A 209 -16.01 0.22 12.95
C THR A 209 -14.96 -0.03 11.89
N ARG A 210 -15.32 -0.69 10.78
CA ARG A 210 -14.38 -0.98 9.69
C ARG A 210 -14.01 0.26 8.89
N CYS A 211 -14.93 1.20 8.74
CA CYS A 211 -14.64 2.51 8.16
C CYS A 211 -13.68 3.33 9.02
N PHE A 212 -13.86 3.34 10.35
CA PHE A 212 -12.94 4.02 11.26
C PHE A 212 -11.56 3.35 11.29
N GLU A 213 -11.50 2.02 11.28
CA GLU A 213 -10.24 1.27 11.18
C GLU A 213 -9.49 1.62 9.89
N LEU A 214 -10.18 1.65 8.75
CA LEU A 214 -9.58 1.99 7.47
C LEU A 214 -9.11 3.46 7.41
N ALA A 215 -9.91 4.38 7.95
CA ALA A 215 -9.54 5.77 8.08
C ALA A 215 -8.32 5.94 9.00
N ALA A 216 -8.25 5.22 10.13
CA ALA A 216 -7.12 5.27 11.06
C ALA A 216 -5.83 4.72 10.43
N LEU A 217 -5.89 3.61 9.69
CA LEU A 217 -4.73 3.07 8.97
C LEU A 217 -4.25 4.04 7.88
N THR A 218 -5.17 4.65 7.13
CA THR A 218 -4.82 5.62 6.09
C THR A 218 -4.26 6.91 6.70
N LEU A 219 -4.80 7.35 7.83
CA LEU A 219 -4.30 8.50 8.59
C LEU A 219 -2.90 8.24 9.13
N LEU A 220 -2.59 7.02 9.59
CA LEU A 220 -1.24 6.66 10.00
C LEU A 220 -0.26 6.72 8.81
N LEU A 221 -0.66 6.22 7.64
CA LEU A 221 0.16 6.27 6.42
C LEU A 221 0.37 7.68 5.86
N ILE A 222 -0.48 8.66 6.16
CA ILE A 222 -0.36 10.02 5.63
C ILE A 222 0.95 10.71 6.06
N LEU A 223 1.52 10.28 7.19
CA LEU A 223 2.78 10.78 7.71
C LEU A 223 3.93 10.56 6.71
N VAL A 224 3.86 9.49 5.92
CA VAL A 224 4.91 9.08 4.97
C VAL A 224 5.05 10.07 3.80
N PRO A 225 4.00 10.37 3.01
CA PRO A 225 4.11 11.37 1.95
C PRO A 225 4.31 12.79 2.48
N ILE A 226 3.77 13.15 3.65
CA ILE A 226 4.03 14.46 4.27
C ILE A 226 5.53 14.61 4.54
N TYR A 227 6.13 13.65 5.24
CA TYR A 227 7.58 13.64 5.49
C TYR A 227 8.38 13.67 4.19
N ARG A 228 7.98 12.88 3.19
CA ARG A 228 8.64 12.84 1.88
C ARG A 228 8.61 14.20 1.19
N LEU A 229 7.46 14.89 1.17
CA LEU A 229 7.34 16.24 0.61
C LEU A 229 8.27 17.23 1.33
N CYS A 230 8.32 17.18 2.66
CA CYS A 230 9.23 18.03 3.43
C CYS A 230 10.72 17.79 3.06
N VAL A 231 11.13 16.52 2.92
CA VAL A 231 12.53 16.16 2.62
C VAL A 231 12.92 16.47 1.18
N ILE A 232 12.02 16.26 0.22
CA ILE A 232 12.29 16.47 -1.22
C ILE A 232 12.71 17.92 -1.51
N HIS A 233 12.17 18.90 -0.77
CA HIS A 233 12.53 20.31 -0.94
C HIS A 233 13.91 20.68 -0.39
N ILE A 234 14.53 19.83 0.42
CA ILE A 234 15.89 20.04 0.92
C ILE A 234 16.87 19.64 -0.19
N ARG A 235 17.48 20.63 -0.84
CA ARG A 235 18.48 20.39 -1.90
C ARG A 235 19.90 20.28 -1.33
N THR A 236 20.74 19.47 -1.96
CA THR A 236 22.16 19.33 -1.63
C THR A 236 23.02 19.18 -2.89
N ILE A 237 24.24 19.74 -2.82
CA ILE A 237 25.30 19.49 -3.80
C ILE A 237 26.17 18.27 -3.44
N ASN A 238 26.09 17.79 -2.20
CA ASN A 238 26.78 16.59 -1.76
C ASN A 238 25.76 15.59 -1.19
N VAL A 239 25.40 14.57 -1.99
CA VAL A 239 24.49 13.51 -1.53
C VAL A 239 25.11 12.55 -0.52
N PHE A 240 26.43 12.50 -0.44
CA PHE A 240 27.18 11.62 0.48
C PHE A 240 27.46 12.27 1.83
N GLU A 241 26.97 13.49 2.04
CA GLU A 241 26.98 14.09 3.36
C GLU A 241 25.95 13.38 4.25
N PRO A 242 26.35 12.84 5.42
CA PRO A 242 25.46 12.10 6.28
C PRO A 242 24.44 13.03 6.95
N LEU A 243 23.23 12.53 7.16
CA LEU A 243 22.22 13.25 7.94
C LEU A 243 22.61 13.29 9.43
N SER A 244 22.19 14.35 10.10
CA SER A 244 22.26 14.42 11.57
C SER A 244 21.53 13.23 12.21
N THR A 245 21.97 12.82 13.39
CA THR A 245 21.37 11.69 14.11
C THR A 245 19.87 11.89 14.37
N SER A 246 19.45 13.12 14.66
CA SER A 246 18.03 13.46 14.83
C SER A 246 17.23 13.29 13.54
N ALA A 247 17.72 13.79 12.40
CA ALA A 247 17.02 13.65 11.12
C ALA A 247 16.87 12.17 10.69
N ARG A 248 17.87 11.33 11.00
CA ARG A 248 17.80 9.89 10.76
C ARG A 248 16.78 9.21 11.67
N ALA A 249 16.75 9.55 12.95
CA ALA A 249 15.72 9.05 13.86
C ALA A 249 14.31 9.42 13.38
N VAL A 250 14.10 10.67 12.95
CA VAL A 250 12.82 11.13 12.38
C VAL A 250 12.44 10.32 11.13
N PHE A 251 13.39 10.00 10.25
CA PHE A 251 13.13 9.13 9.11
C PHE A 251 12.56 7.77 9.55
N TYR A 252 13.21 7.07 10.47
CA TYR A 252 12.73 5.76 10.90
C TYR A 252 11.37 5.85 11.60
N ILE A 253 11.15 6.85 12.44
CA ILE A 253 9.92 7.01 13.24
C ILE A 253 8.74 7.49 12.40
N ILE A 254 8.93 8.41 11.46
CA ILE A 254 7.82 9.02 10.70
C ILE A 254 7.57 8.29 9.38
N HIS A 255 8.60 7.65 8.81
CA HIS A 255 8.47 6.91 7.56
C HIS A 255 8.25 5.42 7.81
N LEU A 256 9.19 4.75 8.47
CA LEU A 256 9.21 3.29 8.56
C LEU A 256 8.23 2.71 9.58
N VAL A 257 8.08 3.33 10.76
CA VAL A 257 7.16 2.84 11.80
C VAL A 257 5.69 2.85 11.33
N PRO A 258 5.14 3.94 10.75
CA PRO A 258 3.77 3.95 10.25
C PRO A 258 3.55 2.92 9.14
N GLU A 259 4.49 2.80 8.21
CA GLU A 259 4.45 1.76 7.18
C GLU A 259 4.39 0.36 7.79
N TRP A 260 5.30 0.04 8.72
CA TRP A 260 5.35 -1.26 9.36
C TRP A 260 4.09 -1.57 10.17
N LEU A 261 3.55 -0.60 10.92
CA LEU A 261 2.30 -0.76 11.67
C LEU A 261 1.11 -1.05 10.76
N CYS A 262 0.99 -0.35 9.64
CA CYS A 262 -0.10 -0.62 8.69
C CYS A 262 0.04 -2.00 8.05
N VAL A 263 1.25 -2.37 7.63
CA VAL A 263 1.54 -3.70 7.07
C VAL A 263 1.26 -4.79 8.10
N SER A 264 1.68 -4.61 9.36
CA SER A 264 1.48 -5.59 10.41
C SER A 264 0.00 -5.80 10.72
N VAL A 265 -0.81 -4.72 10.82
CA VAL A 265 -2.27 -4.84 10.99
C VAL A 265 -2.92 -5.53 9.79
N LEU A 266 -2.55 -5.15 8.57
CA LEU A 266 -3.15 -5.72 7.36
C LEU A 266 -2.77 -7.19 7.16
N LEU A 267 -1.54 -7.61 7.49
CA LEU A 267 -1.08 -8.99 7.29
C LEU A 267 -1.39 -9.93 8.47
N SER A 268 -1.49 -9.40 9.70
CA SER A 268 -1.82 -10.21 10.88
C SER A 268 -3.31 -10.51 11.01
N THR A 269 -4.17 -9.71 10.36
CA THR A 269 -5.62 -9.84 10.48
C THR A 269 -6.23 -10.58 9.29
N ASN A 270 -7.30 -11.34 9.53
CA ASN A 270 -8.07 -11.96 8.46
C ASN A 270 -8.91 -10.88 7.75
N VAL A 271 -8.28 -10.17 6.80
CA VAL A 271 -8.89 -9.06 6.06
C VAL A 271 -10.18 -9.50 5.34
N ARG A 272 -10.26 -10.75 4.90
CA ARG A 272 -11.45 -11.28 4.24
C ARG A 272 -12.67 -11.32 5.17
N GLU A 273 -12.47 -11.80 6.39
CA GLU A 273 -13.53 -11.84 7.41
C GLU A 273 -13.82 -10.43 7.94
N ARG A 274 -12.76 -9.68 8.24
CA ARG A 274 -12.85 -8.33 8.83
C ARG A 274 -13.58 -7.34 7.93
N PHE A 275 -13.34 -7.38 6.62
CA PHE A 275 -13.97 -6.49 5.63
C PHE A 275 -15.03 -7.20 4.77
N ARG A 276 -15.42 -8.43 5.11
CA ARG A 276 -16.40 -9.28 4.41
C ARG A 276 -16.15 -9.38 2.89
N THR A 277 -14.89 -9.48 2.48
CA THR A 277 -14.50 -9.51 1.07
C THR A 277 -14.57 -10.92 0.47
N GLY A 278 -14.61 -11.02 -0.86
CA GLY A 278 -14.34 -12.27 -1.57
C GLY A 278 -12.86 -12.66 -1.52
N ARG A 279 -12.52 -13.88 -1.97
CA ARG A 279 -11.11 -14.33 -2.15
C ARG A 279 -10.34 -13.43 -3.13
N TRP A 280 -11.04 -12.86 -4.10
CA TRP A 280 -10.48 -11.95 -5.09
C TRP A 280 -10.80 -10.49 -4.80
N GLY A 281 -11.43 -10.16 -3.66
CA GLY A 281 -12.08 -8.86 -3.47
C GLY A 281 -13.39 -8.75 -4.25
N ASP A 282 -13.73 -7.54 -4.67
CA ASP A 282 -14.90 -7.24 -5.51
C ASP A 282 -14.46 -6.50 -6.78
N TYR A 283 -14.16 -7.24 -7.86
CA TYR A 283 -13.78 -6.69 -9.19
C TYR A 283 -14.85 -6.95 -10.26
N GLU A 284 -16.03 -7.43 -9.87
CA GLU A 284 -17.07 -7.77 -10.82
C GLU A 284 -17.75 -6.51 -11.36
N MET A 285 -17.33 -6.09 -12.56
CA MET A 285 -17.92 -4.92 -13.22
C MET A 285 -19.32 -5.19 -13.79
N SER A 286 -19.67 -6.47 -13.98
CA SER A 286 -20.98 -6.92 -14.48
C SER A 286 -21.73 -7.71 -13.40
N GLU A 287 -23.07 -7.60 -13.43
CA GLU A 287 -23.98 -8.33 -12.54
C GLU A 287 -24.30 -9.74 -13.04
N THR A 288 -24.13 -10.01 -14.34
CA THR A 288 -24.47 -11.31 -14.95
C THR A 288 -23.79 -12.50 -14.27
N PRO A 289 -22.48 -12.44 -13.92
CA PRO A 289 -21.83 -13.53 -13.19
C PRO A 289 -22.41 -13.75 -11.79
N ARG A 290 -22.83 -12.68 -11.10
CA ARG A 290 -23.47 -12.77 -9.78
C ARG A 290 -24.84 -13.42 -9.89
N ASP A 291 -25.68 -12.94 -10.81
CA ASP A 291 -27.03 -13.45 -11.00
C ASP A 291 -27.00 -14.96 -11.30
N LYS A 292 -26.09 -15.41 -12.19
CA LYS A 292 -25.86 -16.84 -12.46
C LYS A 292 -25.43 -17.66 -11.23
N ARG A 293 -24.64 -17.08 -10.32
CA ARG A 293 -24.25 -17.77 -9.07
C ARG A 293 -25.40 -17.87 -8.09
N LEU A 294 -26.25 -16.85 -8.02
CA LEU A 294 -27.45 -16.86 -7.16
C LEU A 294 -28.45 -17.88 -7.69
N GLU A 295 -28.69 -17.91 -9.01
CA GLU A 295 -29.54 -18.92 -9.66
C GLU A 295 -29.03 -20.34 -9.38
N LYS A 296 -27.72 -20.57 -9.53
CA LYS A 296 -27.11 -21.87 -9.24
C LYS A 296 -27.23 -22.26 -7.76
N SER A 297 -27.09 -21.31 -6.84
CA SER A 297 -27.20 -21.56 -5.39
C SER A 297 -28.65 -21.90 -5.02
N ALA A 298 -29.61 -21.15 -5.55
CA ALA A 298 -31.04 -21.42 -5.37
C ALA A 298 -31.45 -22.79 -5.93
N ALA A 299 -30.90 -23.19 -7.09
CA ALA A 299 -31.13 -24.52 -7.67
C ALA A 299 -30.54 -25.64 -6.80
N GLN A 300 -29.39 -25.42 -6.17
CA GLN A 300 -28.76 -26.38 -5.27
C GLN A 300 -29.53 -26.53 -3.95
N ASP A 301 -29.93 -25.42 -3.33
CA ASP A 301 -30.69 -25.44 -2.09
C ASP A 301 -32.07 -26.11 -2.29
N GLY A 302 -32.79 -25.78 -3.38
CA GLY A 302 -34.06 -26.41 -3.71
C GLY A 302 -33.96 -27.91 -4.03
N SER A 303 -32.84 -28.35 -4.64
CA SER A 303 -32.60 -29.78 -4.88
C SER A 303 -32.31 -30.56 -3.59
N THR A 304 -31.75 -29.89 -2.57
CA THR A 304 -31.40 -30.50 -1.29
C THR A 304 -32.63 -30.62 -0.38
N GLU A 305 -33.51 -29.62 -0.37
CA GLU A 305 -34.80 -29.68 0.33
C GLU A 305 -35.71 -30.77 -0.27
N GLY A 306 -35.80 -30.87 -1.60
CA GLY A 306 -36.59 -31.93 -2.26
C GLY A 306 -36.08 -33.35 -2.01
N GLN A 307 -34.79 -33.54 -1.73
CA GLN A 307 -34.22 -34.84 -1.33
C GLN A 307 -34.47 -35.17 0.15
N LEU A 308 -34.51 -34.16 1.03
CA LEU A 308 -34.84 -34.31 2.44
C LEU A 308 -36.32 -34.69 2.64
N ASP A 309 -37.23 -34.04 1.91
CA ASP A 309 -38.67 -34.36 1.95
C ASP A 309 -38.97 -35.76 1.40
N ALA A 310 -38.30 -36.16 0.30
CA ALA A 310 -38.45 -37.51 -0.26
C ALA A 310 -37.89 -38.62 0.66
N SER A 311 -36.90 -38.30 1.49
CA SER A 311 -36.31 -39.25 2.45
C SER A 311 -37.10 -39.36 3.76
N GLN A 312 -37.97 -38.39 4.10
CA GLN A 312 -38.85 -38.45 5.27
C GLN A 312 -40.23 -39.07 4.96
N ALA A 313 -40.54 -39.27 3.68
CA ALA A 313 -41.78 -39.88 3.20
C ALA A 313 -41.70 -41.41 3.00
N VAL A 314 -40.61 -42.06 3.44
CA VAL A 314 -40.39 -43.52 3.43
C VAL A 314 -40.24 -44.02 4.86
#